data_AF-A0A4U8YSJ3-F1
#
_entry.id   AF-A0A4U8YSJ3-F1
#
_cell.length_a   1.000
_cell.length_b   1.000
_cell.length_c   1.000
_cell.angle_alpha   90.00
_cell.angle_beta   90.00
_cell.angle_gamma   90.00
#
_symmetry.space_group_name_H-M   'P 1'
#
loop_
_entity.id
_entity.type
_entity.pdbx_description
1 polymer ?
#
loop_
_entity_poly.entity_id
_entity_poly.type
_entity_poly.pdbx_seq_one_letter_code
_entity_poly.pdbx_strand_id
1 'polypeptide(L)'
;MDPMVVKYLGLAGISYGTQAFLAIAQLLLCLYLLVSGVALLSGKERFGKWAGRFGLVINRETRNKRWACRLMVAAGGAFVLPLFGLSYWIAVVACPVALFCILTMTNGLDDAKARKTGRFARTGLALSAVLVFGFTVWEGRDLVSVGFSVNYKAIYWRHKEVAVWQHTHNANVPKVGEMATDFEVWDYTGSKSIRLSDFRGKRPVVLLFGSCS
;
A
#
# COMPACT_ATOMS: atom_id res chain seq x y z
N MET A 1 -19.17 19.07 14.21
CA MET A 1 -18.89 17.76 13.60
C MET A 1 -19.53 16.71 14.45
N ASP A 2 -20.33 15.84 13.86
CA ASP A 2 -21.04 14.76 14.57
C ASP A 2 -20.03 13.78 15.20
N PRO A 3 -20.15 13.38 16.47
CA PRO A 3 -19.26 12.39 17.09
C PRO A 3 -19.23 11.04 16.35
N MET A 4 -20.29 10.72 15.60
CA MET A 4 -20.33 9.59 14.68
C MET A 4 -19.29 9.73 13.55
N VAL A 5 -19.24 10.90 12.89
CA VAL A 5 -18.34 11.15 11.74
C VAL A 5 -16.88 11.03 12.15
N VAL A 6 -16.51 11.50 13.34
CA VAL A 6 -15.15 11.41 13.87
C VAL A 6 -14.72 9.97 14.12
N LYS A 7 -15.63 9.11 14.63
CA LYS A 7 -15.35 7.69 14.83
C LYS A 7 -15.13 6.94 13.50
N TYR A 8 -15.96 7.22 12.49
CA TYR A 8 -15.81 6.62 11.16
C TYR A 8 -14.52 7.06 10.45
N LEU A 9 -14.15 8.34 10.55
CA LEU A 9 -12.88 8.83 10.01
C LEU A 9 -11.67 8.18 10.70
N GLY A 10 -11.74 8.02 12.03
CA GLY A 10 -10.68 7.36 12.80
C GLY A 10 -10.49 5.88 12.39
N LEU A 11 -11.59 5.13 12.29
CA LEU A 11 -11.55 3.73 11.85
C LEU A 11 -11.04 3.58 10.41
N ALA A 12 -11.50 4.43 9.50
CA ALA A 12 -11.03 4.43 8.12
C ALA A 12 -9.53 4.73 8.06
N GLY A 13 -9.05 5.75 8.79
CA GLY A 13 -7.64 6.12 8.84
C GLY A 13 -6.74 4.98 9.34
N ILE A 14 -7.18 4.25 10.37
CA ILE A 14 -6.45 3.07 10.88
C ILE A 14 -6.40 1.98 9.81
N SER A 15 -7.54 1.65 9.18
CA SER A 15 -7.60 0.62 8.13
C SER A 15 -6.66 0.93 6.96
N TYR A 16 -6.70 2.16 6.42
CA TYR A 16 -5.82 2.57 5.33
C TYR A 16 -4.35 2.60 5.76
N GLY A 17 -4.07 3.04 6.99
CA GLY A 17 -2.72 3.04 7.56
C GLY A 17 -2.14 1.62 7.65
N THR A 18 -2.93 0.67 8.15
CA THR A 18 -2.52 -0.75 8.25
C THR A 18 -2.29 -1.36 6.87
N GLN A 19 -3.20 -1.13 5.91
CA GLN A 19 -3.05 -1.62 4.54
C GLN A 19 -1.79 -1.05 3.86
N ALA A 20 -1.53 0.26 4.01
CA ALA A 20 -0.33 0.90 3.46
C ALA A 20 0.95 0.35 4.10
N PHE A 21 0.97 0.18 5.42
CA PHE A 21 2.09 -0.41 6.14
C PHE A 21 2.40 -1.84 5.66
N LEU A 22 1.37 -2.67 5.53
CA LEU A 22 1.52 -4.04 5.04
C LEU A 22 1.96 -4.12 3.58
N ALA A 23 1.48 -3.22 2.73
CA ALA A 23 1.94 -3.11 1.33
C ALA A 23 3.42 -2.74 1.26
N ILE A 24 3.88 -1.77 2.06
CA ILE A 24 5.31 -1.42 2.18
C ILE A 24 6.10 -2.63 2.68
N ALA A 25 5.58 -3.37 3.67
CA ALA A 25 6.25 -4.55 4.20
C ALA A 25 6.38 -5.67 3.15
N GLN A 26 5.36 -5.88 2.31
CA GLN A 26 5.40 -6.80 1.16
C GLN A 26 6.43 -6.36 0.12
N LEU A 27 6.51 -5.06 -0.20
CA LEU A 27 7.52 -4.54 -1.13
C LEU A 27 8.94 -4.68 -0.59
N LEU A 28 9.15 -4.41 0.71
CA LEU A 28 10.46 -4.62 1.36
C LEU A 28 10.85 -6.09 1.38
N LEU A 29 9.90 -6.99 1.63
CA LEU A 29 10.11 -8.45 1.56
C LEU A 29 10.51 -8.87 0.14
N CYS A 30 9.77 -8.40 -0.87
CA CYS A 30 10.09 -8.64 -2.28
C CYS A 30 11.50 -8.16 -2.64
N LEU A 31 11.81 -6.90 -2.31
CA LEU A 31 13.13 -6.31 -2.56
C LEU A 31 14.23 -7.10 -1.86
N TYR A 32 14.02 -7.50 -0.60
CA TYR A 32 14.97 -8.30 0.14
C TYR A 32 15.24 -9.65 -0.53
N LEU A 33 14.21 -10.36 -0.99
CA LEU A 33 14.35 -11.64 -1.68
C LEU A 33 15.09 -11.50 -3.01
N LEU A 34 14.74 -10.48 -3.80
CA LEU A 34 15.40 -10.21 -5.08
C LEU A 34 16.87 -9.84 -4.88
N VAL A 35 17.17 -8.91 -3.98
CA VAL A 35 18.55 -8.48 -3.70
C VAL A 35 19.36 -9.63 -3.10
N SER A 36 18.79 -10.42 -2.19
CA SER A 36 19.45 -11.62 -1.64
C SER A 36 19.74 -12.65 -2.71
N GLY A 37 18.74 -12.95 -3.56
CA GLY A 37 18.87 -13.89 -4.66
C GLY A 37 19.93 -13.48 -5.67
N VAL A 38 19.94 -12.20 -6.07
CA VAL A 38 20.95 -11.63 -6.99
C VAL A 38 22.33 -11.58 -6.35
N ALA A 39 22.44 -11.20 -5.08
CA ALA A 39 23.71 -11.18 -4.35
C ALA A 39 24.36 -12.58 -4.30
N LEU A 40 23.53 -13.62 -4.10
CA LEU A 40 23.98 -15.01 -4.11
C LEU A 40 24.48 -15.46 -5.49
N LEU A 41 23.90 -14.95 -6.59
CA LEU A 41 24.36 -15.23 -7.96
C LEU A 41 25.66 -14.50 -8.29
N SER A 42 25.78 -13.25 -7.85
CA SER A 42 26.83 -12.36 -8.34
C SER A 42 28.24 -12.80 -7.94
N GLY A 43 28.39 -13.59 -6.86
CA GLY A 43 29.66 -14.20 -6.45
C GLY A 43 30.80 -13.21 -6.12
N LYS A 44 30.61 -11.90 -6.33
CA LYS A 44 31.59 -10.86 -6.11
C LYS A 44 31.79 -10.62 -4.61
N GLU A 45 33.00 -10.88 -4.13
CA GLU A 45 33.41 -10.67 -2.74
C GLU A 45 33.13 -9.25 -2.22
N ARG A 46 33.26 -8.23 -3.09
CA ARG A 46 32.93 -6.84 -2.75
C ARG A 46 31.45 -6.64 -2.43
N PHE A 47 30.56 -7.25 -3.20
CA PHE A 47 29.12 -7.16 -2.95
C PHE A 47 28.73 -7.96 -1.71
N GLY A 48 29.42 -9.09 -1.47
CA GLY A 48 29.26 -9.88 -0.26
C GLY A 48 29.54 -9.09 1.03
N LYS A 49 30.67 -8.39 1.13
CA LYS A 49 31.00 -7.60 2.33
C LYS A 49 29.98 -6.49 2.62
N TRP A 50 29.46 -5.82 1.58
CA TRP A 50 28.42 -4.80 1.72
C TRP A 50 27.08 -5.41 2.13
N ALA A 51 26.65 -6.47 1.43
CA ALA A 51 25.39 -7.15 1.69
C ALA A 51 25.32 -7.77 3.10
N GLY A 52 26.45 -8.24 3.63
CA GLY A 52 26.53 -8.87 4.95
C GLY A 52 26.22 -7.89 6.08
N ARG A 53 26.51 -6.59 5.89
CA ARG A 53 26.17 -5.53 6.85
C ARG A 53 24.66 -5.33 6.99
N PHE A 54 23.88 -5.63 5.94
CA PHE A 54 22.43 -5.54 5.93
C PHE A 54 21.74 -6.86 6.33
N GLY A 55 22.49 -7.87 6.76
CA GLY A 55 21.93 -9.17 7.13
C GLY A 55 21.53 -10.05 5.93
N LEU A 56 21.98 -9.71 4.71
CA LEU A 56 21.83 -10.58 3.53
C LEU A 56 22.77 -11.80 3.68
N VAL A 57 22.33 -12.96 3.18
CA VAL A 57 23.08 -14.22 3.32
C VAL A 57 24.04 -14.40 2.17
N ILE A 58 25.34 -14.56 2.47
CA ILE A 58 26.40 -14.62 1.44
C ILE A 58 27.18 -15.93 1.48
N ASN A 59 27.15 -16.66 2.60
CA ASN A 59 27.98 -17.84 2.76
C ASN A 59 27.10 -19.07 3.05
N ARG A 60 26.69 -19.76 1.98
CA ARG A 60 26.01 -21.06 2.06
C ARG A 60 26.76 -22.03 1.16
N GLU A 61 27.00 -23.22 1.66
CA GLU A 61 27.77 -24.30 1.02
C GLU A 61 27.26 -24.59 -0.42
N THR A 62 28.20 -24.86 -1.32
CA THR A 62 28.10 -24.65 -2.78
C THR A 62 26.98 -25.46 -3.47
N ARG A 63 26.58 -26.63 -2.95
CA ARG A 63 25.62 -27.51 -3.63
C ARG A 63 24.17 -27.01 -3.58
N ASN A 64 23.75 -26.39 -2.48
CA ASN A 64 22.36 -25.91 -2.31
C ASN A 64 22.17 -24.41 -2.65
N LYS A 65 23.27 -23.72 -2.97
CA LYS A 65 23.28 -22.27 -3.23
C LYS A 65 22.44 -21.86 -4.45
N ARG A 66 22.58 -22.58 -5.56
CA ARG A 66 21.87 -22.25 -6.82
C ARG A 66 20.36 -22.43 -6.71
N TRP A 67 19.91 -23.49 -6.04
CA TRP A 67 18.49 -23.76 -5.82
C TRP A 67 17.84 -22.71 -4.91
N ALA A 68 18.47 -22.40 -3.77
CA ALA A 68 17.97 -21.38 -2.85
C ALA A 68 17.87 -20.00 -3.53
N CYS A 69 18.85 -19.64 -4.35
CA CYS A 69 18.80 -18.40 -5.12
C CYS A 69 17.61 -18.38 -6.10
N ARG A 70 17.45 -19.42 -6.92
CA ARG A 70 16.34 -19.47 -7.90
C ARG A 70 14.99 -19.34 -7.21
N LEU A 71 14.81 -20.03 -6.08
CA LEU A 71 13.61 -19.93 -5.26
C LEU A 71 13.37 -18.51 -4.73
N MET A 72 14.40 -17.82 -4.26
CA MET A 72 14.26 -16.45 -3.77
C MET A 72 13.91 -15.45 -4.87
N VAL A 73 14.57 -15.54 -6.02
CA VAL A 73 14.27 -14.65 -7.15
C VAL A 73 12.87 -14.94 -7.68
N ALA A 74 12.48 -16.22 -7.78
CA ALA A 74 11.14 -16.61 -8.19
C ALA A 74 10.08 -16.13 -7.19
N ALA A 75 10.29 -16.31 -5.88
CA ALA A 75 9.37 -15.84 -4.85
C ALA A 75 9.27 -14.31 -4.83
N GLY A 76 10.39 -13.60 -4.94
CA GLY A 76 10.41 -12.14 -5.07
C GLY A 76 9.63 -11.67 -6.30
N GLY A 77 9.87 -12.27 -7.46
CA GLY A 77 9.11 -11.98 -8.68
C GLY A 77 7.61 -12.27 -8.53
N ALA A 78 7.26 -13.37 -7.87
CA ALA A 78 5.89 -13.77 -7.62
C ALA A 78 5.10 -12.74 -6.78
N PHE A 79 5.75 -12.01 -5.87
CA PHE A 79 5.12 -10.91 -5.13
C PHE A 79 4.80 -9.68 -5.98
N VAL A 80 5.46 -9.51 -7.13
CA VAL A 80 5.22 -8.40 -8.05
C VAL A 80 4.12 -8.75 -9.06
N LEU A 81 3.93 -10.03 -9.37
CA LEU A 81 2.95 -10.49 -10.37
C LEU A 81 1.51 -9.97 -10.15
N PRO A 82 0.96 -9.92 -8.92
CA PRO A 82 -0.37 -9.36 -8.68
C PRO A 82 -0.53 -7.89 -9.13
N LEU A 83 0.56 -7.12 -9.19
CA LEU A 83 0.52 -5.74 -9.70
C LEU A 83 0.15 -5.66 -11.17
N PHE A 84 0.42 -6.72 -11.94
CA PHE A 84 0.10 -6.81 -13.36
C PHE A 84 -1.28 -7.42 -13.63
N GLY A 85 -2.12 -7.55 -12.59
CA GLY A 85 -3.47 -8.11 -12.70
C GLY A 85 -3.53 -9.64 -12.63
N LEU A 86 -2.45 -10.30 -12.23
CA LEU A 86 -2.46 -11.74 -11.97
C LEU A 86 -3.13 -12.06 -10.62
N SER A 87 -3.52 -13.33 -10.46
CA SER A 87 -4.26 -13.79 -9.29
C SER A 87 -3.48 -13.58 -7.98
N TYR A 88 -4.17 -13.08 -6.94
CA TYR A 88 -3.59 -12.89 -5.60
C TYR A 88 -3.14 -14.21 -4.95
N TRP A 89 -3.66 -15.35 -5.40
CA TRP A 89 -3.22 -16.69 -4.96
C TRP A 89 -1.72 -16.92 -5.16
N ILE A 90 -1.11 -16.24 -6.15
CA ILE A 90 0.33 -16.29 -6.38
C ILE A 90 1.08 -15.72 -5.16
N ALA A 91 0.62 -14.61 -4.59
CA ALA A 91 1.22 -14.04 -3.37
C ALA A 91 0.98 -14.93 -2.14
N VAL A 92 -0.19 -15.56 -2.05
CA VAL A 92 -0.51 -16.53 -0.97
C VAL A 92 0.45 -17.70 -0.99
N VAL A 93 0.79 -18.24 -2.16
CA VAL A 93 1.77 -19.34 -2.30
C VAL A 93 3.21 -18.84 -2.15
N ALA A 94 3.52 -17.61 -2.56
CA ALA A 94 4.86 -17.04 -2.43
C ALA A 94 5.26 -16.79 -0.97
N CYS A 95 4.31 -16.47 -0.08
CA CYS A 95 4.57 -16.23 1.34
C CYS A 95 5.20 -17.43 2.10
N PRO A 96 4.63 -18.65 2.05
CA PRO A 96 5.25 -19.83 2.63
C PRO A 96 6.65 -20.11 2.06
N VAL A 97 6.84 -19.92 0.75
CA VAL A 97 8.14 -20.11 0.09
C VAL A 97 9.15 -19.07 0.60
N ALA A 98 8.75 -17.82 0.75
CA ALA A 98 9.57 -16.75 1.31
C ALA A 98 9.95 -17.03 2.77
N LEU A 99 8.99 -17.44 3.60
CA LEU A 99 9.24 -17.85 4.99
C LEU A 99 10.22 -19.00 5.07
N PHE A 100 10.02 -20.04 4.27
CA PHE A 100 10.93 -21.18 4.18
C PHE A 100 12.34 -20.74 3.77
N CYS A 101 12.46 -19.84 2.78
CA CYS A 101 13.74 -19.28 2.37
C CYS A 101 14.42 -18.51 3.51
N ILE A 102 13.69 -17.65 4.24
CA ILE A 102 14.24 -16.86 5.36
C ILE A 102 14.66 -17.77 6.52
N LEU A 103 13.86 -18.77 6.88
CA LEU A 103 14.16 -19.70 7.97
C LEU A 103 15.36 -20.58 7.66
N THR A 104 15.40 -21.20 6.48
CA THR A 104 16.55 -22.04 6.06
C THR A 104 17.85 -21.22 5.98
N MET A 105 17.74 -19.94 5.65
CA MET A 105 18.86 -19.00 5.67
C MET A 105 19.33 -18.65 7.07
N THR A 106 18.43 -18.55 8.03
CA THR A 106 18.77 -18.20 9.41
C THR A 106 19.50 -19.35 10.10
N ASN A 107 19.19 -20.58 9.74
CA ASN A 107 19.79 -21.80 10.31
C ASN A 107 21.13 -22.18 9.67
N GLY A 108 21.39 -21.79 8.42
CA GLY A 108 22.61 -22.15 7.69
C GLY A 108 23.77 -21.14 7.78
N LEU A 109 23.80 -20.29 8.81
CA LEU A 109 24.86 -19.30 9.02
C LEU A 109 25.85 -19.79 10.07
N ASP A 110 27.02 -20.22 9.63
CA ASP A 110 28.10 -20.72 10.51
C ASP A 110 28.83 -19.60 11.27
N ASP A 111 28.80 -18.36 10.75
CA ASP A 111 29.46 -17.23 11.38
C ASP A 111 28.55 -16.56 12.43
N ALA A 112 28.94 -16.71 13.71
CA ALA A 112 28.25 -16.13 14.86
C ALA A 112 28.11 -14.60 14.77
N LYS A 113 29.05 -13.90 14.11
CA LYS A 113 29.01 -12.44 13.95
C LYS A 113 27.95 -12.03 12.92
N ALA A 114 27.93 -12.70 11.76
CA ALA A 114 26.90 -12.49 10.72
C ALA A 114 25.49 -12.92 11.19
N ARG A 115 25.41 -13.89 12.11
CA ARG A 115 24.15 -14.30 12.74
C ARG A 115 23.59 -13.19 13.65
N LYS A 116 24.44 -12.48 14.40
CA LYS A 116 24.03 -11.43 15.33
C LYS A 116 23.64 -10.13 14.62
N THR A 117 24.40 -9.71 13.60
CA THR A 117 24.17 -8.43 12.87
C THR A 117 22.91 -8.44 12.01
N GLY A 118 22.44 -9.61 11.55
CA GLY A 118 21.25 -9.74 10.70
C GLY A 118 19.99 -10.27 11.37
N ARG A 119 20.03 -10.63 12.68
CA ARG A 119 18.92 -11.32 13.36
C ARG A 119 17.64 -10.48 13.36
N PHE A 120 17.76 -9.19 13.70
CA PHE A 120 16.61 -8.29 13.80
C PHE A 120 15.91 -8.11 12.44
N ALA A 121 16.68 -7.86 11.38
CA ALA A 121 16.13 -7.72 10.03
C ALA A 121 15.41 -9.00 9.56
N ARG A 122 16.00 -10.19 9.78
CA ARG A 122 15.39 -11.47 9.39
C ARG A 122 14.14 -11.79 10.20
N THR A 123 14.13 -11.52 11.50
CA THR A 123 12.94 -11.68 12.33
C THR A 123 11.84 -10.70 11.91
N GLY A 124 12.18 -9.44 11.63
CA GLY A 124 11.24 -8.45 11.10
C GLY A 124 10.63 -8.87 9.76
N LEU A 125 11.45 -9.41 8.84
CA LEU A 125 11.00 -9.92 7.55
C LEU A 125 10.16 -11.20 7.66
N ALA A 126 10.46 -12.09 8.61
CA ALA A 126 9.64 -13.27 8.85
C ALA A 126 8.28 -12.86 9.44
N LEU A 127 8.27 -11.93 10.41
CA LEU A 127 7.03 -11.39 10.96
C LEU A 127 6.21 -10.65 9.89
N SER A 128 6.86 -9.86 9.04
CA SER A 128 6.14 -9.19 7.94
C SER A 128 5.56 -10.21 6.95
N ALA A 129 6.27 -11.27 6.62
CA ALA A 129 5.75 -12.33 5.76
C ALA A 129 4.52 -13.04 6.36
N VAL A 130 4.53 -13.31 7.67
CA VAL A 130 3.36 -13.87 8.39
C VAL A 130 2.19 -12.90 8.39
N LEU A 131 2.43 -11.62 8.67
CA LEU A 131 1.39 -10.59 8.68
C LEU A 131 0.78 -10.38 7.29
N VAL A 132 1.61 -10.28 6.25
CA VAL A 132 1.18 -10.17 4.86
C VAL A 132 0.37 -11.41 4.48
N PHE A 133 0.85 -12.62 4.77
CA PHE A 133 0.11 -13.85 4.49
C PHE A 133 -1.27 -13.87 5.16
N GLY A 134 -1.33 -13.63 6.47
CA GLY A 134 -2.58 -13.63 7.23
C GLY A 134 -3.57 -12.60 6.70
N PHE A 135 -3.07 -11.40 6.35
CA PHE A 135 -3.91 -10.35 5.79
C PHE A 135 -4.40 -10.68 4.37
N THR A 136 -3.53 -11.17 3.48
CA THR A 136 -3.91 -11.56 2.11
C THR A 136 -4.94 -12.69 2.11
N VAL A 137 -4.82 -13.66 3.02
CA VAL A 137 -5.81 -14.72 3.20
C VAL A 137 -7.13 -14.17 3.75
N TRP A 138 -7.07 -13.27 4.74
CA TRP A 138 -8.25 -12.66 5.35
C TRP A 138 -9.06 -11.77 4.39
N GLU A 139 -8.39 -10.85 3.68
CA GLU A 139 -9.05 -9.92 2.76
C GLU A 139 -9.36 -10.52 1.38
N GLY A 140 -8.77 -11.68 1.05
CA GLY A 140 -8.92 -12.30 -0.27
C GLY A 140 -8.42 -11.41 -1.43
N ARG A 141 -7.55 -10.44 -1.13
CA ARG A 141 -7.02 -9.46 -2.08
C ARG A 141 -5.55 -9.18 -1.81
N ASP A 142 -4.83 -8.84 -2.87
CA ASP A 142 -3.42 -8.42 -2.78
C ASP A 142 -3.30 -6.99 -2.25
N LEU A 143 -2.49 -6.80 -1.21
CA LEU A 143 -2.27 -5.53 -0.52
C LEU A 143 -1.72 -4.45 -1.45
N VAL A 144 -0.81 -4.84 -2.34
CA VAL A 144 -0.12 -3.91 -3.22
C VAL A 144 -1.06 -3.43 -4.32
N SER A 145 -1.90 -4.31 -4.87
CA SER A 145 -2.92 -3.89 -5.85
C SER A 145 -3.95 -2.92 -5.26
N VAL A 146 -4.38 -3.16 -4.01
CA VAL A 146 -5.28 -2.24 -3.28
C VAL A 146 -4.60 -0.88 -3.09
N GLY A 147 -3.36 -0.87 -2.57
CA GLY A 147 -2.60 0.36 -2.35
C GLY A 147 -2.34 1.15 -3.63
N PHE A 148 -2.03 0.48 -4.74
CA PHE A 148 -1.87 1.12 -6.05
C PHE A 148 -3.18 1.67 -6.59
N SER A 149 -4.28 0.92 -6.47
CA SER A 149 -5.59 1.37 -6.99
C SER A 149 -6.07 2.63 -6.28
N VAL A 150 -5.86 2.74 -4.96
CA VAL A 150 -6.24 3.92 -4.16
C VAL A 150 -5.36 5.11 -4.56
N ASN A 151 -4.04 4.93 -4.63
CA ASN A 151 -3.13 6.01 -5.03
C ASN A 151 -3.37 6.47 -6.47
N TYR A 152 -3.52 5.52 -7.40
CA TYR A 152 -3.80 5.82 -8.80
C TYR A 152 -5.12 6.57 -8.93
N LYS A 153 -6.19 6.10 -8.27
CA LYS A 153 -7.48 6.82 -8.25
C LYS A 153 -7.32 8.21 -7.64
N ALA A 154 -6.61 8.37 -6.52
CA ALA A 154 -6.41 9.68 -5.91
C ALA A 154 -5.68 10.66 -6.83
N ILE A 155 -4.60 10.21 -7.50
CA ILE A 155 -3.84 11.03 -8.45
C ILE A 155 -4.68 11.33 -9.70
N TYR A 156 -5.35 10.31 -10.25
CA TYR A 156 -6.21 10.44 -11.43
C TYR A 156 -7.35 11.42 -11.19
N TRP A 157 -8.10 11.27 -10.10
CA TRP A 157 -9.21 12.16 -9.75
C TRP A 157 -8.71 13.57 -9.42
N ARG A 158 -7.58 13.72 -8.72
CA ARG A 158 -6.98 15.03 -8.49
C ARG A 158 -6.64 15.73 -9.80
N HIS A 159 -6.10 15.02 -10.78
CA HIS A 159 -5.79 15.61 -12.08
C HIS A 159 -7.07 15.96 -12.87
N LYS A 160 -8.02 15.02 -12.94
CA LYS A 160 -9.24 15.18 -13.73
C LYS A 160 -10.20 16.22 -13.16
N GLU A 161 -10.49 16.17 -11.86
CA GLU A 161 -11.43 17.10 -11.20
C GLU A 161 -10.79 18.43 -10.86
N VAL A 162 -9.63 18.42 -10.19
CA VAL A 162 -9.04 19.67 -9.68
C VAL A 162 -8.31 20.41 -10.79
N ALA A 163 -7.46 19.74 -11.57
CA ALA A 163 -6.66 20.46 -12.57
C ALA A 163 -7.46 20.76 -13.85
N VAL A 164 -8.15 19.76 -14.40
CA VAL A 164 -8.84 19.94 -15.69
C VAL A 164 -10.22 20.57 -15.51
N TRP A 165 -11.10 19.97 -14.69
CA TRP A 165 -12.47 20.48 -14.56
C TRP A 165 -12.52 21.88 -13.95
N GLN A 166 -11.78 22.15 -12.86
CA GLN A 166 -11.76 23.51 -12.30
C GLN A 166 -11.18 24.51 -13.28
N HIS A 167 -10.08 24.22 -13.99
CA HIS A 167 -9.51 25.17 -14.94
C HIS A 167 -10.48 25.50 -16.08
N THR A 168 -11.21 24.52 -16.59
CA THR A 168 -12.19 24.75 -17.68
C THR A 168 -13.43 25.50 -17.20
N HIS A 169 -13.87 25.31 -15.95
CA HIS A 169 -15.12 25.88 -15.45
C HIS A 169 -14.92 27.08 -14.51
N ASN A 170 -13.68 27.43 -14.14
CA ASN A 170 -13.37 28.52 -13.21
C ASN A 170 -13.92 29.87 -13.68
N ALA A 171 -13.98 30.09 -15.00
CA ALA A 171 -14.50 31.32 -15.58
C ALA A 171 -15.97 31.59 -15.22
N ASN A 172 -16.73 30.53 -14.94
CA ASN A 172 -18.16 30.61 -14.61
C ASN A 172 -18.44 30.43 -13.11
N VAL A 173 -17.42 30.37 -12.27
CA VAL A 173 -17.59 30.24 -10.82
C VAL A 173 -17.94 31.61 -10.23
N PRO A 174 -18.98 31.71 -9.37
CA PRO A 174 -19.33 32.96 -8.70
C PRO A 174 -18.14 33.54 -7.94
N LYS A 175 -17.81 34.80 -8.18
CA LYS A 175 -16.69 35.49 -7.50
C LYS A 175 -17.13 36.00 -6.14
N VAL A 176 -16.14 36.26 -5.28
CA VAL A 176 -16.40 36.89 -3.96
C VAL A 176 -17.08 38.25 -4.17
N GLY A 177 -18.24 38.45 -3.54
CA GLY A 177 -19.07 39.65 -3.68
C GLY A 177 -20.18 39.53 -4.72
N GLU A 178 -20.16 38.52 -5.61
CA GLU A 178 -21.28 38.23 -6.51
C GLU A 178 -22.41 37.52 -5.77
N MET A 179 -23.64 37.77 -6.20
CA MET A 179 -24.81 37.10 -5.65
C MET A 179 -24.80 35.63 -6.10
N ALA A 180 -24.73 34.70 -5.15
CA ALA A 180 -24.77 33.27 -5.44
C ALA A 180 -26.05 32.91 -6.23
N THR A 181 -25.92 32.13 -7.30
CA THR A 181 -27.05 31.70 -8.14
C THR A 181 -28.13 31.04 -7.31
N ASP A 182 -29.39 31.37 -7.59
CA ASP A 182 -30.51 30.74 -6.88
C ASP A 182 -30.69 29.29 -7.33
N PHE A 183 -30.99 28.41 -6.39
CA PHE A 183 -31.27 27.01 -6.69
C PHE A 183 -32.27 26.45 -5.68
N GLU A 184 -32.91 25.36 -6.07
CA GLU A 184 -33.90 24.65 -5.27
C GLU A 184 -33.40 23.23 -5.00
N VAL A 185 -33.41 22.83 -3.73
CA VAL A 185 -33.06 21.47 -3.31
C VAL A 185 -34.25 20.86 -2.61
N TRP A 186 -34.50 19.60 -2.91
CA TRP A 186 -35.51 18.81 -2.22
C TRP A 186 -34.87 18.12 -1.02
N ASP A 187 -35.63 18.06 0.07
CA ASP A 187 -35.27 17.23 1.22
C ASP A 187 -35.18 15.74 0.82
N TYR A 188 -34.52 14.91 1.63
CA TYR A 188 -34.32 13.48 1.36
C TYR A 188 -35.64 12.69 1.21
N THR A 189 -36.74 13.24 1.73
CA THR A 189 -38.11 12.72 1.62
C THR A 189 -38.82 13.11 0.33
N GLY A 190 -38.30 14.08 -0.42
CA GLY A 190 -38.96 14.68 -1.59
C GLY A 190 -40.19 15.53 -1.26
N SER A 191 -40.56 15.72 0.02
CA SER A 191 -41.80 16.40 0.39
C SER A 191 -41.66 17.91 0.55
N LYS A 192 -40.44 18.40 0.75
CA LYS A 192 -40.16 19.81 0.99
C LYS A 192 -39.06 20.29 0.07
N SER A 193 -39.33 21.34 -0.69
CA SER A 193 -38.31 22.07 -1.42
C SER A 193 -37.83 23.27 -0.62
N ILE A 194 -36.55 23.59 -0.77
CA ILE A 194 -35.88 24.68 -0.10
C ILE A 194 -35.13 25.47 -1.17
N ARG A 195 -35.42 26.77 -1.29
CA ARG A 195 -34.71 27.66 -2.22
C ARG A 195 -33.63 28.46 -1.50
N LEU A 196 -32.52 28.71 -2.16
CA LEU A 196 -31.44 29.53 -1.59
C LEU A 196 -31.93 30.96 -1.28
N SER A 197 -32.80 31.51 -2.12
CA SER A 197 -33.46 32.80 -1.96
C SER A 197 -34.09 33.01 -0.58
N ASP A 198 -34.63 31.95 0.02
CA ASP A 198 -35.41 32.03 1.27
C ASP A 198 -34.55 32.41 2.49
N PHE A 199 -33.23 32.21 2.37
CA PHE A 199 -32.24 32.52 3.41
C PHE A 199 -31.43 33.79 3.15
N ARG A 200 -31.47 34.35 1.93
CA ARG A 200 -30.70 35.55 1.58
C ARG A 200 -31.10 36.72 2.48
N GLY A 201 -30.09 37.46 2.97
CA GLY A 201 -30.29 38.65 3.81
C GLY A 201 -30.73 38.38 5.27
N LYS A 202 -31.02 37.13 5.64
CA LYS A 202 -31.44 36.78 7.01
C LYS A 202 -30.28 36.28 7.87
N ARG A 203 -29.39 35.46 7.30
CA ARG A 203 -28.25 34.85 7.98
C ARG A 203 -27.21 34.34 6.97
N PRO A 204 -25.93 34.20 7.35
CA PRO A 204 -24.94 33.54 6.50
C PRO A 204 -25.35 32.08 6.22
N VAL A 205 -25.16 31.65 4.97
CA VAL A 205 -25.48 30.29 4.49
C VAL A 205 -24.19 29.64 4.00
N VAL A 206 -23.96 28.40 4.43
CA VAL A 206 -22.83 27.58 3.96
C VAL A 206 -23.39 26.44 3.12
N LEU A 207 -22.85 26.27 1.91
CA LEU A 207 -23.23 25.22 0.99
C LEU A 207 -22.17 24.12 1.00
N LEU A 208 -22.60 22.90 1.29
CA LEU A 208 -21.77 21.71 1.31
C LEU A 208 -22.30 20.76 0.25
N PHE A 209 -21.55 20.61 -0.84
CA PHE A 209 -21.87 19.66 -1.89
C PHE A 209 -21.22 18.32 -1.56
N GLY A 210 -22.02 17.27 -1.53
CA GLY A 210 -21.56 15.91 -1.29
C GLY A 210 -22.46 14.92 -2.02
N SER A 211 -21.94 13.72 -2.25
CA SER A 211 -22.70 12.60 -2.79
C SER A 211 -22.64 11.46 -1.78
N CYS A 212 -23.77 10.79 -1.57
CA CYS A 212 -23.82 9.52 -0.86
C CYS A 212 -24.10 8.44 -1.91
N SER A 213 -23.12 7.56 -2.09
CA SER A 213 -23.13 6.45 -3.05
C SER A 213 -23.13 5.13 -2.29
#